data_AF-I2GXM6-F1
#
_entry.id   AF-I2GXM6-F1
#
_cell.length_a   1.000
_cell.length_b   1.000
_cell.length_c   1.000
_cell.angle_alpha   90.00
_cell.angle_beta   90.00
_cell.angle_gamma   90.00
#
_symmetry.space_group_name_H-M   'P 1'
#
loop_
_entity.id
_entity.type
_entity.pdbx_description
1 polymer ?
#
loop_
_entity_poly.entity_id
_entity_poly.type
_entity_poly.pdbx_seq_one_letter_code
_entity_poly.pdbx_strand_id
1 'polypeptide(L)'
;MLQADMKVIMADGSAKAISQVERNSFVKCEDGSISRVVSIKQDKQQIFKISQKTKHRADTGEPGRVDPKRKNIYELMSFDCTAGHELVLRTSSKPNLEQSYKNKRYRIRWTSLEDAITPDGRAIQIPKHHHKYFQMTPEGKLDALMFLNEKIQNDAKPIDFRLQVRDLDLLTAQIRVSTFSKFSPILGGNGVLSKFLTGKRHLITSSVINMAWLLGLWMGDGTTKEPEITVDTVDKELIKALIKKGEQWGIYPEYVPEPEEKRARHLRLYYGNKVEEPKKTRNLRKHNPFWVVVTALNFKREGDGQKQIPQFMWDEDIEVREAFLAGLIDSDGYVKKQFESKGIYKAAIQTIYPSIMEGISNISRSLGISVTITTRSERKEKIGGKNCHCKFTFDCNITGGTALQNVLAYCRSGHKRRVSPDKIIREPIYFGFSDEQVGEDSAYGIEIESKKSILLENKFVVSSCGSHCEHDQPKLTNRKNLKHCIACPRKGVRYFYKDWSGNNRVCGRCYGRYKFSGYRCFNCQYVPEAREIRTAKVVGERTGVTPQGEFVTGLECNRCSGILKYDEIRVIPRQATAVRTIN
;
A
#
# COMPACT_ATOMS: atom_id res chain seq x y z
N MET A 1 1.97 -24.05 -0.44
CA MET A 1 0.77 -23.97 -1.31
C MET A 1 0.00 -22.70 -0.99
N LEU A 2 -0.97 -22.33 -1.83
CA LEU A 2 -1.83 -21.16 -1.66
C LEU A 2 -3.29 -21.59 -1.46
N GLN A 3 -4.10 -20.80 -0.77
CA GLN A 3 -5.54 -21.09 -0.61
C GLN A 3 -6.26 -21.11 -1.96
N ALA A 4 -7.29 -21.97 -2.10
CA ALA A 4 -7.98 -22.30 -3.35
C ALA A 4 -8.51 -21.10 -4.17
N ASP A 5 -8.92 -20.03 -3.49
CA ASP A 5 -9.52 -18.82 -4.07
C ASP A 5 -8.48 -17.78 -4.51
N MET A 6 -7.22 -17.95 -4.12
CA MET A 6 -6.14 -17.05 -4.51
C MET A 6 -5.99 -17.03 -6.02
N LYS A 7 -6.03 -15.84 -6.60
CA LYS A 7 -5.94 -15.67 -8.05
C LYS A 7 -4.51 -15.39 -8.50
N VAL A 8 -4.09 -16.09 -9.54
CA VAL A 8 -2.82 -15.89 -10.23
C VAL A 8 -3.03 -15.15 -11.54
N ILE A 9 -2.04 -14.37 -11.97
CA ILE A 9 -2.06 -13.69 -13.27
C ILE A 9 -1.62 -14.68 -14.34
N MET A 10 -2.49 -14.90 -15.32
CA MET A 10 -2.24 -15.77 -16.47
C MET A 10 -1.44 -15.02 -17.55
N ALA A 11 -0.89 -15.75 -18.51
CA ALA A 11 -0.10 -15.19 -19.61
C ALA A 11 -0.84 -14.15 -20.45
N ASP A 12 -2.16 -14.30 -20.61
CA ASP A 12 -3.03 -13.39 -21.36
C ASP A 12 -3.46 -12.15 -20.56
N GLY A 13 -3.02 -12.02 -19.30
CA GLY A 13 -3.41 -10.93 -18.38
C GLY A 13 -4.75 -11.13 -17.69
N SER A 14 -5.41 -12.29 -17.86
CA SER A 14 -6.56 -12.67 -17.04
C SER A 14 -6.10 -13.11 -15.64
N ALA A 15 -7.00 -13.04 -14.67
CA ALA A 15 -6.78 -13.59 -13.34
C ALA A 15 -7.62 -14.86 -13.16
N LYS A 16 -6.98 -15.98 -12.83
CA LYS A 16 -7.65 -17.28 -12.61
C LYS A 16 -7.42 -17.72 -11.17
N ALA A 17 -8.45 -18.25 -10.50
CA ALA A 17 -8.27 -18.86 -9.19
C ALA A 17 -7.29 -20.03 -9.30
N ILE A 18 -6.42 -20.22 -8.31
CA ILE A 18 -5.36 -21.23 -8.38
C ILE A 18 -5.93 -22.65 -8.47
N SER A 19 -7.09 -22.88 -7.87
CA SER A 19 -7.85 -24.14 -7.96
C SER A 19 -8.34 -24.45 -9.38
N GLN A 20 -8.45 -23.44 -10.24
CA GLN A 20 -8.88 -23.58 -11.63
C GLN A 20 -7.71 -23.56 -12.61
N VAL A 21 -6.47 -23.35 -12.16
CA VAL A 21 -5.30 -23.42 -13.03
C VAL A 21 -5.12 -24.86 -13.48
N GLU A 22 -4.75 -25.07 -14.74
CA GLU A 22 -4.61 -26.41 -15.33
C GLU A 22 -3.15 -26.66 -15.74
N ARG A 23 -2.76 -27.93 -15.81
CA ARG A 23 -1.45 -28.32 -16.33
C ARG A 23 -1.31 -27.82 -17.77
N ASN A 24 -0.11 -27.39 -18.15
CA ASN A 24 0.19 -26.74 -19.43
C ASN A 24 -0.46 -25.37 -19.67
N SER A 25 -1.20 -24.83 -18.71
CA SER A 25 -1.52 -23.40 -18.73
C SER A 25 -0.24 -22.56 -18.54
N PHE A 26 -0.33 -21.28 -18.91
CA PHE A 26 0.79 -20.35 -18.85
C PHE A 26 0.49 -19.22 -17.87
N VAL A 27 1.41 -19.01 -16.92
CA VAL A 27 1.30 -18.00 -15.87
C VAL A 27 2.36 -16.92 -16.02
N LYS A 28 2.10 -15.75 -15.45
CA LYS A 28 3.02 -14.60 -15.49
C LYS A 28 3.98 -14.63 -14.30
N CYS A 29 5.27 -14.53 -14.61
CA CYS A 29 6.35 -14.46 -13.64
C CYS A 29 6.61 -13.02 -13.17
N GLU A 30 7.34 -12.87 -12.06
CA GLU A 30 7.64 -11.56 -11.46
C GLU A 30 8.43 -10.60 -12.34
N ASP A 31 9.14 -11.11 -13.35
CA ASP A 31 9.95 -10.37 -14.31
C ASP A 31 9.19 -10.06 -15.62
N GLY A 32 7.91 -10.42 -15.69
CA GLY A 32 7.07 -10.29 -16.87
C GLY A 32 7.20 -11.43 -17.89
N SER A 33 8.12 -12.38 -17.67
CA SER A 33 8.20 -13.58 -18.50
C SER A 33 7.00 -14.50 -18.25
N ILE A 34 6.73 -15.38 -19.21
CA ILE A 34 5.65 -16.36 -19.14
C ILE A 34 6.28 -17.73 -18.87
N SER A 35 5.64 -18.54 -18.02
CA SER A 35 6.11 -19.91 -17.74
C SER A 35 4.96 -20.90 -17.73
N ARG A 36 5.23 -22.10 -18.21
CA ARG A 36 4.27 -23.20 -18.30
C ARG A 36 4.14 -23.91 -16.95
N VAL A 37 2.90 -24.21 -16.57
CA VAL A 37 2.58 -25.01 -15.38
C VAL A 37 2.86 -26.49 -15.68
N VAL A 38 3.77 -27.08 -14.93
CA VAL A 38 4.26 -28.46 -15.13
C VAL A 38 3.47 -29.43 -14.27
N SER A 39 3.20 -29.06 -13.02
CA SER A 39 2.46 -29.88 -12.05
C SER A 39 1.56 -29.01 -11.18
N ILE A 40 0.48 -29.61 -10.69
CA ILE A 40 -0.46 -29.02 -9.75
C ILE A 40 -0.62 -30.03 -8.62
N LYS A 41 -0.48 -29.54 -7.40
CA LYS A 41 -0.67 -30.30 -6.17
C LYS A 41 -1.87 -29.74 -5.42
N GLN A 42 -2.64 -30.60 -4.77
CA GLN A 42 -3.77 -30.21 -3.94
C GLN A 42 -3.70 -31.02 -2.64
N ASP A 43 -3.96 -30.34 -1.52
CA ASP A 43 -4.00 -30.96 -0.20
C ASP A 43 -4.83 -30.08 0.75
N LYS A 44 -5.24 -30.63 1.91
CA LYS A 44 -5.85 -29.85 2.98
C LYS A 44 -4.78 -29.58 4.05
N GLN A 45 -4.42 -28.32 4.24
CA GLN A 45 -3.31 -27.92 5.10
C GLN A 45 -3.67 -26.74 5.98
N GLN A 46 -2.88 -26.51 7.03
CA GLN A 46 -3.00 -25.33 7.87
C GLN A 46 -2.63 -24.06 7.08
N ILE A 47 -3.58 -23.13 6.96
CA ILE A 47 -3.43 -21.85 6.27
C ILE A 47 -2.91 -20.77 7.23
N PHE A 48 -2.00 -19.98 6.68
CA PHE A 48 -1.41 -18.78 7.27
C PHE A 48 -1.67 -17.58 6.35
N LYS A 49 -2.14 -16.50 6.94
CA LYS A 49 -2.32 -15.22 6.28
C LYS A 49 -1.06 -14.39 6.36
N ILE A 50 -0.51 -14.04 5.21
CA ILE A 50 0.60 -13.10 5.09
C ILE A 50 0.03 -11.74 4.70
N SER A 51 0.08 -10.77 5.62
CA SER A 51 -0.52 -9.45 5.41
C SER A 51 0.49 -8.33 5.58
N GLN A 52 0.40 -7.31 4.72
CA GLN A 52 1.20 -6.09 4.84
C GLN A 52 0.97 -5.41 6.20
N LYS A 53 2.06 -4.96 6.83
CA LYS A 53 2.01 -4.13 8.03
C LYS A 53 1.67 -2.70 7.64
N THR A 54 0.60 -2.16 8.23
CA THR A 54 0.19 -0.77 7.97
C THR A 54 0.43 0.12 9.19
N LYS A 55 0.49 1.44 8.92
CA LYS A 55 0.40 2.48 9.96
C LYS A 55 -1.05 2.88 10.26
N HIS A 56 -2.02 2.23 9.61
CA HIS A 56 -3.44 2.54 9.77
C HIS A 56 -3.85 2.37 11.25
N ARG A 57 -4.85 3.14 11.67
CA ARG A 57 -5.31 3.19 13.07
C ARG A 57 -6.74 2.70 13.24
N ALA A 58 -7.23 1.93 12.26
CA ALA A 58 -8.58 1.35 12.22
C ALA A 58 -9.08 0.88 13.60
N ASP A 59 -8.30 0.02 14.26
CA ASP A 59 -8.74 -0.62 15.52
C ASP A 59 -8.34 0.14 16.79
N THR A 60 -7.61 1.26 16.66
CA THR A 60 -6.99 1.90 17.83
C THR A 60 -7.24 3.40 17.95
N GLY A 61 -7.68 4.06 16.88
CA GLY A 61 -7.99 5.49 16.87
C GLY A 61 -9.47 5.79 17.12
N GLU A 62 -9.73 6.96 17.70
CA GLU A 62 -11.06 7.56 17.85
C GLU A 62 -11.93 7.42 16.58
N PRO A 63 -11.42 7.66 15.36
CA PRO A 63 -12.30 7.65 14.19
C PRO A 63 -12.85 6.27 13.79
N GLY A 64 -12.14 5.18 14.11
CA GLY A 64 -12.65 3.81 13.87
C GLY A 64 -13.58 3.32 14.98
N ARG A 65 -13.61 4.00 16.14
CA ARG A 65 -14.60 3.73 17.20
C ARG A 65 -15.94 4.39 16.88
N VAL A 66 -15.90 5.64 16.44
CA VAL A 66 -17.10 6.43 16.07
C VAL A 66 -17.72 5.92 14.78
N ASP A 67 -16.91 5.52 13.80
CA ASP A 67 -17.38 5.00 12.52
C ASP A 67 -16.81 3.60 12.23
N PRO A 68 -17.60 2.53 12.45
CA PRO A 68 -17.18 1.15 12.19
C PRO A 68 -16.70 0.91 10.75
N LYS A 69 -17.19 1.66 9.75
CA LYS A 69 -16.73 1.50 8.35
C LYS A 69 -15.25 1.86 8.18
N ARG A 70 -14.68 2.61 9.12
CA ARG A 70 -13.24 2.99 9.14
C ARG A 70 -12.35 1.96 9.82
N LYS A 71 -12.91 0.90 10.39
CA LYS A 71 -12.14 -0.26 10.86
C LYS A 71 -11.61 -1.09 9.70
N ASN A 72 -12.32 -1.12 8.58
CA ASN A 72 -11.84 -1.85 7.41
C ASN A 72 -10.61 -1.15 6.79
N ILE A 73 -9.56 -1.93 6.52
CA ILE A 73 -8.35 -1.47 5.83
C ILE A 73 -8.47 -1.94 4.38
N TYR A 74 -8.92 -1.03 3.53
CA TYR A 74 -9.11 -1.29 2.11
C TYR A 74 -7.78 -1.48 1.39
N GLU A 75 -7.80 -2.37 0.39
CA GLU A 75 -6.64 -2.64 -0.46
C GLU A 75 -5.40 -3.06 0.33
N LEU A 76 -5.57 -3.75 1.45
CA LEU A 76 -4.42 -4.30 2.16
C LEU A 76 -3.82 -5.43 1.34
N MET A 77 -2.52 -5.35 1.06
CA MET A 77 -1.86 -6.48 0.41
C MET A 77 -1.79 -7.67 1.35
N SER A 78 -2.39 -8.79 0.95
CA SER A 78 -2.26 -10.06 1.64
C SER A 78 -2.43 -11.23 0.69
N PHE A 79 -1.96 -12.40 1.11
CA PHE A 79 -2.30 -13.67 0.50
C PHE A 79 -2.24 -14.77 1.56
N ASP A 80 -2.96 -15.85 1.29
CA ASP A 80 -3.15 -16.94 2.23
C ASP A 80 -2.42 -18.18 1.69
N CYS A 81 -1.54 -18.76 2.52
CA CYS A 81 -0.63 -19.83 2.12
C CYS A 81 -0.36 -20.83 3.24
N THR A 82 0.23 -21.98 2.89
CA THR A 82 0.51 -23.05 3.87
C THR A 82 1.83 -22.84 4.60
N ALA A 83 2.01 -23.51 5.74
CA ALA A 83 3.22 -23.42 6.56
C ALA A 83 4.53 -23.71 5.80
N GLY A 84 4.48 -24.65 4.86
CA GLY A 84 5.61 -25.04 4.01
C GLY A 84 5.89 -24.06 2.87
N HIS A 85 5.00 -23.11 2.57
CA HIS A 85 5.20 -22.20 1.44
C HIS A 85 6.42 -21.30 1.65
N GLU A 86 7.27 -21.20 0.63
CA GLU A 86 8.44 -20.32 0.65
C GLU A 86 8.08 -18.88 0.33
N LEU A 87 8.44 -17.97 1.21
CA LEU A 87 8.32 -16.54 0.99
C LEU A 87 9.56 -16.00 0.27
N VAL A 88 9.33 -15.12 -0.71
CA VAL A 88 10.41 -14.36 -1.37
C VAL A 88 10.68 -13.10 -0.55
N LEU A 89 11.84 -13.06 0.12
CA LEU A 89 12.13 -12.09 1.16
C LEU A 89 13.40 -11.28 0.87
N ARG A 90 13.43 -10.05 1.38
CA ARG A 90 14.61 -9.17 1.38
C ARG A 90 14.85 -8.58 2.75
N THR A 91 16.10 -8.57 3.22
CA THR A 91 16.50 -7.82 4.41
C THR A 91 17.62 -6.83 4.10
N SER A 92 17.66 -5.73 4.86
CA SER A 92 18.79 -4.80 4.80
C SER A 92 20.02 -5.42 5.45
N SER A 93 21.14 -5.37 4.74
CA SER A 93 22.47 -5.81 5.18
C SER A 93 23.39 -4.65 5.53
N LYS A 94 22.94 -3.40 5.32
CA LYS A 94 23.78 -2.19 5.43
C LYS A 94 24.53 -2.18 6.77
N PRO A 95 25.87 -2.31 6.74
CA PRO A 95 26.68 -2.27 7.93
C PRO A 95 26.52 -0.94 8.67
N ASN A 96 26.56 -0.97 10.00
CA ASN A 96 26.41 0.23 10.81
C ASN A 96 27.40 0.28 11.98
N LEU A 97 27.98 1.48 12.18
CA LEU A 97 28.79 1.82 13.34
C LEU A 97 27.90 2.36 14.46
N GLU A 98 28.07 1.80 15.66
CA GLU A 98 27.39 2.22 16.87
C GLU A 98 28.44 2.50 17.96
N GLN A 99 28.23 3.56 18.73
CA GLN A 99 29.13 3.96 19.81
C GLN A 99 28.55 3.51 21.14
N SER A 100 29.31 2.72 21.90
CA SER A 100 28.92 2.26 23.23
C SER A 100 29.76 2.96 24.29
N TYR A 101 29.37 4.18 24.66
CA TYR A 101 30.06 4.97 25.68
C TYR A 101 30.20 4.25 27.02
N LYS A 102 29.16 3.50 27.44
CA LYS A 102 29.16 2.71 28.69
C LYS A 102 30.31 1.70 28.74
N ASN A 103 30.62 1.08 27.60
CA ASN A 103 31.62 0.02 27.52
C ASN A 103 32.92 0.52 26.86
N LYS A 104 33.04 1.83 26.58
CA LYS A 104 34.17 2.47 25.87
C LYS A 104 34.60 1.70 24.60
N ARG A 105 33.63 1.29 23.77
CA ARG A 105 33.88 0.53 22.54
C ARG A 105 33.07 1.07 21.36
N TYR A 106 33.67 1.02 20.17
CA TYR A 106 32.97 1.06 18.90
C TYR A 106 32.43 -0.33 18.57
N ARG A 107 31.21 -0.42 18.05
CA ARG A 107 30.59 -1.66 17.58
C ARG A 107 30.21 -1.50 16.12
N ILE A 108 30.82 -2.30 15.26
CA ILE A 108 30.35 -2.48 13.88
C ILE A 108 29.41 -3.67 13.87
N ARG A 109 28.18 -3.48 13.36
CA ARG A 109 27.24 -4.57 13.11
C ARG A 109 26.99 -4.70 11.62
N TRP A 110 26.97 -5.93 11.14
CA TRP A 110 26.59 -6.27 9.76
C TRP A 110 25.65 -7.48 9.79
N THR A 111 25.10 -7.83 8.63
CA THR A 111 24.22 -8.98 8.47
C THR A 111 24.72 -9.80 7.31
N SER A 112 24.82 -11.12 7.50
CA SER A 112 25.19 -12.10 6.47
C SER A 112 24.24 -13.28 6.52
N LEU A 113 24.16 -14.00 5.40
CA LEU A 113 23.40 -15.24 5.30
C LEU A 113 24.25 -16.36 5.90
N GLU A 114 23.68 -17.17 6.78
CA GLU A 114 24.37 -18.29 7.41
C GLU A 114 23.48 -19.54 7.43
N ASP A 115 24.14 -20.69 7.44
CA ASP A 115 23.46 -21.95 7.69
C ASP A 115 22.95 -22.00 9.14
N ALA A 116 21.77 -22.58 9.30
CA ALA A 116 21.13 -22.84 10.58
C ALA A 116 20.46 -24.21 10.52
N ILE A 117 20.67 -25.00 11.55
CA ILE A 117 19.98 -26.28 11.72
C ILE A 117 18.65 -25.99 12.42
N THR A 118 17.56 -26.39 11.80
CA THR A 118 16.21 -26.28 12.36
C THR A 118 15.97 -27.36 13.43
N PRO A 119 14.95 -27.20 14.29
CA PRO A 119 14.64 -28.21 15.32
C PRO A 119 14.33 -29.62 14.77
N ASP A 120 13.86 -29.72 13.53
CA ASP A 120 13.61 -30.97 12.80
C ASP A 120 14.83 -31.45 11.99
N GLY A 121 16.02 -30.86 12.19
CA GLY A 121 17.28 -31.32 11.62
C GLY A 121 17.59 -30.84 10.20
N ARG A 122 16.75 -30.01 9.57
CA ARG A 122 17.03 -29.44 8.25
C ARG A 122 18.10 -28.35 8.34
N ALA A 123 18.97 -28.29 7.33
CA ALA A 123 19.85 -27.15 7.12
C ALA A 123 19.12 -26.09 6.28
N ILE A 124 18.97 -24.88 6.81
CA ILE A 124 18.39 -23.73 6.11
C ILE A 124 19.35 -22.54 6.14
N GLN A 125 19.21 -21.63 5.18
CA GLN A 125 19.97 -20.39 5.14
C GLN A 125 19.14 -19.21 5.62
N ILE A 126 19.60 -18.55 6.70
CA ILE A 126 18.91 -17.41 7.28
C ILE A 126 19.86 -16.25 7.56
N PRO A 127 19.41 -14.99 7.41
CA PRO A 127 20.21 -13.84 7.78
C PRO A 127 20.43 -13.82 9.30
N LYS A 128 21.68 -13.58 9.72
CA LYS A 128 22.09 -13.40 11.11
C LYS A 128 22.90 -12.12 11.27
N HIS A 129 22.82 -11.54 12.47
CA HIS A 129 23.56 -10.33 12.82
C HIS A 129 24.90 -10.69 13.41
N HIS A 130 25.94 -10.06 12.89
CA HIS A 130 27.30 -10.17 13.39
C HIS A 130 27.74 -8.84 13.95
N HIS A 131 28.71 -8.89 14.85
CA HIS A 131 29.28 -7.69 15.42
C HIS A 131 30.77 -7.88 15.68
N LYS A 132 31.52 -6.80 15.49
CA LYS A 132 32.94 -6.70 15.82
C LYS A 132 33.13 -5.44 16.65
N TYR A 133 33.92 -5.57 17.71
CA TYR A 133 34.19 -4.49 18.65
C TYR A 133 35.59 -3.93 18.43
N PHE A 134 35.71 -2.62 18.59
CA PHE A 134 36.98 -1.90 18.55
C PHE A 134 37.07 -0.99 19.78
N GLN A 135 38.27 -0.72 20.25
CA GLN A 135 38.48 0.16 21.41
C GLN A 135 38.13 1.60 21.05
N MET A 136 37.61 2.37 22.02
CA MET A 136 37.24 3.78 21.80
C MET A 136 38.45 4.73 21.91
N THR A 137 39.49 4.45 21.14
CA THR A 137 40.68 5.29 20.94
C THR A 137 40.67 5.89 19.52
N PRO A 138 41.55 6.87 19.21
CA PRO A 138 41.70 7.36 17.83
C PRO A 138 42.02 6.25 16.82
N GLU A 139 42.91 5.32 17.18
CA GLU A 139 43.31 4.17 16.36
C GLU A 139 42.16 3.20 16.18
N GLY A 140 41.48 2.83 17.27
CA GLY A 140 40.32 1.93 17.20
C GLY A 140 39.14 2.52 16.43
N LYS A 141 39.03 3.85 16.35
CA LYS A 141 38.06 4.53 15.47
C LYS A 141 38.44 4.36 14.00
N LEU A 142 39.72 4.50 13.67
CA LEU A 142 40.23 4.32 12.30
C LEU A 142 40.00 2.86 11.86
N ASP A 143 40.37 1.89 12.68
CA ASP A 143 40.15 0.46 12.41
C ASP A 143 38.67 0.12 12.20
N ALA A 144 37.80 0.68 13.05
CA ALA A 144 36.36 0.48 12.93
C ALA A 144 35.82 1.06 11.61
N LEU A 145 36.34 2.21 11.16
CA LEU A 145 35.95 2.82 9.89
C LEU A 145 36.51 2.04 8.69
N MET A 146 37.74 1.55 8.76
CA MET A 146 38.32 0.69 7.72
C MET A 146 37.51 -0.59 7.56
N PHE A 147 37.21 -1.28 8.66
CA PHE A 147 36.38 -2.48 8.64
C PHE A 147 34.95 -2.19 8.17
N LEU A 148 34.38 -1.04 8.56
CA LEU A 148 33.06 -0.62 8.05
C LEU A 148 33.08 -0.44 6.53
N ASN A 149 34.11 0.20 5.97
CA ASN A 149 34.25 0.43 4.55
C ASN A 149 34.43 -0.88 3.77
N GLU A 150 35.28 -1.79 4.27
CA GLU A 150 35.42 -3.15 3.74
C GLU A 150 34.06 -3.86 3.68
N LYS A 151 33.29 -3.80 4.78
CA LYS A 151 31.95 -4.38 4.84
C LYS A 151 30.94 -3.67 3.95
N ILE A 152 31.06 -2.36 3.74
CA ILE A 152 30.18 -1.65 2.80
C ILE A 152 30.48 -2.09 1.37
N GLN A 153 31.74 -2.27 0.99
CA GLN A 153 32.12 -2.72 -0.34
C GLN A 153 31.63 -4.15 -0.62
N ASN A 154 31.77 -5.05 0.36
CA ASN A 154 31.44 -6.47 0.18
C ASN A 154 29.95 -6.79 0.45
N ASP A 155 29.35 -6.18 1.49
CA ASP A 155 28.10 -6.64 2.09
C ASP A 155 26.96 -5.59 2.07
N ALA A 156 27.13 -4.40 1.47
CA ALA A 156 26.09 -3.35 1.54
C ALA A 156 24.83 -3.63 0.71
N LYS A 157 24.86 -4.61 -0.20
CA LYS A 157 23.70 -4.96 -1.04
C LYS A 157 22.66 -5.71 -0.20
N PRO A 158 21.36 -5.36 -0.29
CA PRO A 158 20.31 -6.09 0.40
C PRO A 158 20.39 -7.60 0.13
N ILE A 159 20.12 -8.41 1.15
CA ILE A 159 20.14 -9.87 1.03
C ILE A 159 18.75 -10.32 0.60
N ASP A 160 18.66 -10.91 -0.59
CA ASP A 160 17.50 -11.64 -1.06
C ASP A 160 17.63 -13.10 -0.63
N PHE A 161 16.58 -13.65 -0.02
CA PHE A 161 16.55 -15.03 0.45
C PHE A 161 15.13 -15.60 0.42
N ARG A 162 15.03 -16.92 0.52
CA ARG A 162 13.75 -17.64 0.60
C ARG A 162 13.65 -18.31 1.97
N LEU A 163 12.47 -18.28 2.56
CA LEU A 163 12.23 -18.92 3.85
C LEU A 163 10.79 -19.41 3.94
N GLN A 164 10.60 -20.62 4.45
CA GLN A 164 9.26 -21.18 4.66
C GLN A 164 8.53 -20.43 5.77
N VAL A 165 7.21 -20.33 5.68
CA VAL A 165 6.38 -19.67 6.71
C VAL A 165 6.63 -20.25 8.11
N ARG A 166 6.78 -21.58 8.22
CA ARG A 166 7.08 -22.26 9.49
C ARG A 166 8.40 -21.87 10.14
N ASP A 167 9.37 -21.40 9.35
CA ASP A 167 10.74 -21.09 9.79
C ASP A 167 10.92 -19.60 10.13
N LEU A 168 9.90 -18.76 9.90
CA LEU A 168 9.95 -17.31 10.17
C LEU A 168 10.33 -16.96 11.61
N ASP A 169 9.99 -17.81 12.57
CA ASP A 169 10.26 -17.61 13.99
C ASP A 169 11.72 -17.88 14.37
N LEU A 170 12.50 -18.53 13.50
CA LEU A 170 13.95 -18.69 13.65
C LEU A 170 14.70 -17.37 13.39
N LEU A 171 14.08 -16.41 12.70
CA LEU A 171 14.65 -15.08 12.54
C LEU A 171 14.66 -14.33 13.87
N THR A 172 15.79 -13.69 14.17
CA THR A 172 15.85 -12.79 15.32
C THR A 172 14.84 -11.64 15.16
N ALA A 173 14.33 -11.12 16.28
CA ALA A 173 13.30 -10.07 16.25
C ALA A 173 13.71 -8.84 15.41
N GLN A 174 14.99 -8.45 15.43
CA GLN A 174 15.48 -7.31 14.67
C GLN A 174 15.44 -7.58 13.16
N ILE A 175 15.88 -8.77 12.75
CA ILE A 175 15.90 -9.22 11.35
C ILE A 175 14.46 -9.41 10.84
N ARG A 176 13.58 -10.06 11.62
CA ARG A 176 12.17 -10.24 11.26
C ARG A 176 11.44 -8.93 11.01
N VAL A 177 11.83 -7.84 11.69
CA VAL A 177 11.28 -6.49 11.51
C VAL A 177 11.88 -5.76 10.31
N SER A 178 13.13 -6.04 9.95
CA SER A 178 13.80 -5.49 8.76
C SER A 178 13.71 -6.39 7.53
N THR A 179 12.91 -7.46 7.61
CA THR A 179 12.62 -8.36 6.49
C THR A 179 11.32 -7.95 5.83
N PHE A 180 11.36 -7.87 4.51
CA PHE A 180 10.28 -7.35 3.67
C PHE A 180 9.87 -8.41 2.64
N SER A 181 8.57 -8.47 2.34
CA SER A 181 8.04 -9.09 1.13
C SER A 181 7.92 -8.03 0.04
N LYS A 182 7.52 -8.43 -1.18
CA LYS A 182 7.42 -7.51 -2.31
C LYS A 182 6.21 -7.79 -3.20
N PHE A 183 5.77 -6.75 -3.90
CA PHE A 183 5.01 -6.89 -5.15
C PHE A 183 5.86 -6.36 -6.29
N SER A 184 5.61 -6.87 -7.49
CA SER A 184 6.28 -6.42 -8.70
C SER A 184 5.31 -5.72 -9.65
N PRO A 185 5.79 -4.74 -10.42
CA PRO A 185 5.01 -4.16 -11.51
C PRO A 185 4.70 -5.20 -12.59
N ILE A 186 3.68 -4.93 -13.38
CA ILE A 186 3.39 -5.68 -14.60
C ILE A 186 4.03 -4.95 -15.77
N LEU A 187 5.01 -5.60 -16.39
CA LEU A 187 5.87 -5.02 -17.43
C LEU A 187 5.32 -5.19 -18.87
N GLY A 188 4.22 -5.93 -19.06
CA GLY A 188 3.55 -6.07 -20.37
C GLY A 188 2.04 -5.93 -20.24
N GLY A 189 1.35 -5.54 -21.31
CA GLY A 189 -0.10 -5.34 -21.32
C GLY A 189 -0.90 -6.53 -21.87
N ASN A 190 -2.23 -6.44 -21.80
CA ASN A 190 -3.18 -7.36 -22.45
C ASN A 190 -3.73 -6.81 -23.78
N GLY A 191 -3.54 -5.52 -24.07
CA GLY A 191 -3.88 -4.88 -25.35
C GLY A 191 -5.39 -4.83 -25.64
N VAL A 192 -6.24 -4.90 -24.62
CA VAL A 192 -7.71 -4.95 -24.79
C VAL A 192 -8.23 -3.63 -25.35
N LEU A 193 -7.81 -2.49 -24.80
CA LEU A 193 -8.25 -1.18 -25.28
C LEU A 193 -7.75 -0.91 -26.70
N SER A 194 -6.48 -1.20 -26.99
CA SER A 194 -5.92 -1.02 -28.33
C SER A 194 -6.59 -1.92 -29.35
N LYS A 195 -6.89 -3.19 -29.00
CA LYS A 195 -7.67 -4.10 -29.87
C LYS A 195 -9.08 -3.57 -30.11
N PHE A 196 -9.76 -3.08 -29.08
CA PHE A 196 -11.12 -2.54 -29.22
C PHE A 196 -11.15 -1.34 -30.17
N LEU A 197 -10.17 -0.45 -30.07
CA LEU A 197 -10.13 0.79 -30.82
C LEU A 197 -9.54 0.65 -32.23
N THR A 198 -8.63 -0.30 -32.46
CA THR A 198 -7.84 -0.40 -33.70
C THR A 198 -7.95 -1.75 -34.40
N GLY A 199 -8.59 -2.73 -33.78
CA GLY A 199 -8.60 -4.12 -34.23
C GLY A 199 -7.32 -4.92 -33.90
N LYS A 200 -6.25 -4.27 -33.42
CA LYS A 200 -4.96 -4.90 -33.13
C LYS A 200 -4.54 -4.71 -31.66
N ARG A 201 -4.16 -5.79 -30.98
CA ARG A 201 -3.58 -5.72 -29.62
C ARG A 201 -2.23 -5.02 -29.67
N HIS A 202 -1.91 -4.28 -28.62
CA HIS A 202 -0.62 -3.59 -28.42
C HIS A 202 -0.30 -2.49 -29.44
N LEU A 203 -1.23 -2.13 -30.34
CA LEU A 203 -1.08 -1.00 -31.24
C LEU A 203 -1.40 0.31 -30.49
N ILE A 204 -0.40 0.85 -29.78
CA ILE A 204 -0.55 2.06 -28.97
C ILE A 204 -0.33 3.32 -29.83
N THR A 205 -1.41 3.83 -30.41
CA THR A 205 -1.39 5.11 -31.13
C THR A 205 -1.67 6.29 -30.19
N SER A 206 -1.39 7.51 -30.66
CA SER A 206 -1.76 8.73 -29.93
C SER A 206 -3.27 8.82 -29.65
N SER A 207 -4.11 8.33 -30.56
CA SER A 207 -5.56 8.25 -30.37
C SER A 207 -5.94 7.29 -29.25
N VAL A 208 -5.29 6.12 -29.14
CA VAL A 208 -5.51 5.17 -28.03
C VAL A 208 -5.15 5.79 -26.69
N ILE A 209 -3.99 6.44 -26.61
CA ILE A 209 -3.54 7.18 -25.41
C ILE A 209 -4.53 8.30 -25.04
N ASN A 210 -5.05 9.01 -26.04
CA ASN A 210 -6.02 10.09 -25.83
C ASN A 210 -7.37 9.57 -25.33
N MET A 211 -7.83 8.43 -25.85
CA MET A 211 -9.05 7.76 -25.35
C MET A 211 -8.85 7.27 -23.91
N ALA A 212 -7.70 6.66 -23.60
CA ALA A 212 -7.37 6.21 -22.25
C ALA A 212 -7.40 7.38 -21.24
N TRP A 213 -6.78 8.52 -21.61
CA TRP A 213 -6.81 9.73 -20.80
C TRP A 213 -8.24 10.29 -20.63
N LEU A 214 -9.05 10.31 -21.70
CA LEU A 214 -10.43 10.78 -21.66
C LEU A 214 -11.32 9.89 -20.75
N LEU A 215 -11.13 8.56 -20.81
CA LEU A 215 -11.78 7.62 -19.90
C LEU A 215 -11.38 7.91 -18.45
N GLY A 216 -10.09 8.11 -18.17
CA GLY A 216 -9.63 8.49 -16.84
C GLY A 216 -10.27 9.78 -16.33
N LEU A 217 -10.35 10.80 -17.20
CA LEU A 217 -10.95 12.09 -16.87
C LEU A 217 -12.45 11.94 -16.54
N TRP A 218 -13.19 11.17 -17.34
CA TRP A 218 -14.60 10.89 -17.09
C TRP A 218 -14.82 10.04 -15.83
N MET A 219 -13.91 9.13 -15.50
CA MET A 219 -14.03 8.31 -14.30
C MET A 219 -14.01 9.16 -13.01
N GLY A 220 -13.27 10.27 -12.98
CA GLY A 220 -13.35 11.27 -11.90
C GLY A 220 -14.62 12.11 -12.02
N ASP A 221 -14.64 13.06 -12.95
CA ASP A 221 -15.63 14.15 -13.01
C ASP A 221 -16.79 13.95 -14.01
N GLY A 222 -16.86 12.78 -14.64
CA GLY A 222 -17.91 12.43 -15.59
C GLY A 222 -19.29 12.18 -14.97
N THR A 223 -20.35 12.29 -15.76
CA THR A 223 -21.69 11.85 -15.34
C THR A 223 -21.98 10.43 -15.83
N THR A 224 -22.73 9.64 -15.08
CA THR A 224 -23.11 8.27 -15.49
C THR A 224 -24.25 8.23 -16.51
N LYS A 225 -24.93 9.36 -16.71
CA LYS A 225 -26.08 9.47 -17.62
C LYS A 225 -25.64 9.72 -19.05
N GLU A 226 -24.63 10.56 -19.24
CA GLU A 226 -24.24 11.11 -20.54
C GLU A 226 -22.72 11.21 -20.68
N PRO A 227 -22.17 11.27 -21.91
CA PRO A 227 -20.77 11.60 -22.15
C PRO A 227 -20.54 13.08 -21.86
N GLU A 228 -20.52 13.39 -20.57
CA GLU A 228 -20.40 14.73 -20.01
C GLU A 228 -19.39 14.70 -18.86
N ILE A 229 -18.55 15.73 -18.76
CA ILE A 229 -17.49 15.87 -17.76
C ILE A 229 -17.58 17.25 -17.11
N THR A 230 -17.42 17.31 -15.80
CA THR A 230 -17.30 18.58 -15.07
C THR A 230 -15.85 19.07 -15.12
N VAL A 231 -15.62 20.34 -15.42
CA VAL A 231 -14.28 20.94 -15.44
C VAL A 231 -14.24 22.27 -14.71
N ASP A 232 -13.10 22.60 -14.11
CA ASP A 232 -12.83 23.93 -13.57
C ASP A 232 -12.51 24.89 -14.73
N THR A 233 -13.31 25.95 -14.90
CA THR A 233 -13.15 26.94 -15.97
C THR A 233 -11.84 27.73 -15.87
N VAL A 234 -11.22 27.74 -14.69
CA VAL A 234 -9.90 28.36 -14.48
C VAL A 234 -8.79 27.51 -15.10
N ASP A 235 -8.98 26.20 -15.26
CA ASP A 235 -7.98 25.29 -15.85
C ASP A 235 -8.05 25.27 -17.38
N LYS A 236 -7.66 26.40 -17.98
CA LYS A 236 -7.67 26.60 -19.44
C LYS A 236 -6.84 25.56 -20.19
N GLU A 237 -5.75 25.07 -19.59
CA GLU A 237 -4.87 24.06 -20.19
C GLU A 237 -5.57 22.69 -20.29
N LEU A 238 -6.32 22.30 -19.24
CA LEU A 238 -7.12 21.08 -19.28
C LEU A 238 -8.18 21.14 -20.39
N ILE A 239 -8.91 22.25 -20.50
CA ILE A 239 -9.96 22.43 -21.51
C ILE A 239 -9.36 22.40 -22.93
N LYS A 240 -8.27 23.14 -23.15
CA LYS A 240 -7.56 23.15 -24.45
C LYS A 240 -7.08 21.75 -24.84
N ALA A 241 -6.57 20.99 -23.88
CA ALA A 241 -6.15 19.62 -24.11
C ALA A 241 -7.33 18.68 -24.40
N LEU A 242 -8.45 18.83 -23.69
CA LEU A 242 -9.67 18.05 -23.91
C LEU A 242 -10.21 18.25 -25.34
N ILE A 243 -10.26 19.51 -25.81
CA ILE A 243 -10.66 19.83 -27.20
C ILE A 243 -9.70 19.17 -28.19
N LYS A 244 -8.39 19.41 -28.05
CA LYS A 244 -7.38 18.88 -28.98
C LYS A 244 -7.34 17.35 -29.04
N LYS A 245 -7.48 16.69 -27.89
CA LYS A 245 -7.48 15.22 -27.80
C LYS A 245 -8.79 14.61 -28.29
N GLY A 246 -9.92 15.28 -28.04
CA GLY A 246 -11.24 14.88 -28.52
C GLY A 246 -11.37 14.94 -30.03
N GLU A 247 -10.79 15.96 -30.69
CA GLU A 247 -10.86 16.16 -32.14
C GLU A 247 -10.36 14.94 -32.93
N GLN A 248 -9.35 14.21 -32.42
CA GLN A 248 -8.85 12.98 -33.04
C GLN A 248 -9.87 11.83 -33.09
N TRP A 249 -10.92 11.91 -32.29
CA TRP A 249 -12.03 10.96 -32.23
C TRP A 249 -13.32 11.56 -32.79
N GLY A 250 -13.25 12.74 -33.43
CA GLY A 250 -14.45 13.50 -33.83
C GLY A 250 -15.30 13.95 -32.65
N ILE A 251 -14.70 14.09 -31.46
CA ILE A 251 -15.37 14.50 -30.23
C ILE A 251 -15.12 15.98 -29.99
N TYR A 252 -16.20 16.74 -29.86
CA TYR A 252 -16.20 18.19 -29.72
C TYR A 252 -16.90 18.57 -28.40
N PRO A 253 -16.13 18.89 -27.34
CA PRO A 253 -16.65 19.33 -26.06
C PRO A 253 -17.36 20.69 -26.17
N GLU A 254 -18.55 20.83 -25.59
CA GLU A 254 -19.26 22.11 -25.48
C GLU A 254 -19.78 22.33 -24.07
N TYR A 255 -19.74 23.58 -23.61
CA TYR A 255 -20.33 23.94 -22.34
C TYR A 255 -21.83 23.78 -22.37
N VAL A 256 -22.36 23.19 -21.29
CA VAL A 256 -23.78 23.28 -21.00
C VAL A 256 -24.11 24.75 -20.68
N PRO A 257 -25.13 25.33 -21.33
CA PRO A 257 -25.61 26.67 -20.98
C PRO A 257 -26.12 26.64 -19.54
N GLU A 258 -25.58 27.51 -18.68
CA GLU A 258 -26.06 27.68 -17.31
C GLU A 258 -26.44 29.14 -17.08
N PRO A 259 -27.50 29.42 -16.29
CA PRO A 259 -27.95 30.80 -16.02
C PRO A 259 -26.93 31.64 -15.25
N GLU A 260 -26.05 30.98 -14.47
CA GLU A 260 -25.07 31.62 -13.61
C GLU A 260 -23.65 31.14 -13.96
N GLU A 261 -22.67 32.04 -13.92
CA GLU A 261 -21.27 31.67 -14.10
C GLU A 261 -20.73 30.94 -12.87
N LYS A 262 -20.68 29.62 -12.96
CA LYS A 262 -20.01 28.77 -11.97
C LYS A 262 -18.55 28.52 -12.36
N ARG A 263 -17.70 28.39 -11.35
CA ARG A 263 -16.30 27.96 -11.52
C ARG A 263 -16.21 26.55 -12.11
N ALA A 264 -17.01 25.61 -11.61
CA ALA A 264 -17.10 24.28 -12.18
C ALA A 264 -18.27 24.25 -13.20
N ARG A 265 -18.01 23.82 -14.44
CA ARG A 265 -19.02 23.74 -15.50
C ARG A 265 -19.02 22.38 -16.17
N HIS A 266 -20.19 22.00 -16.68
CA HIS A 266 -20.36 20.76 -17.44
C HIS A 266 -19.99 20.95 -18.91
N LEU A 267 -19.19 20.02 -19.45
CA LEU A 267 -18.85 19.88 -20.86
C LEU A 267 -19.47 18.62 -21.43
N ARG A 268 -20.34 18.77 -22.43
CA ARG A 268 -20.89 17.65 -23.21
C ARG A 268 -19.98 17.29 -24.36
N LEU A 269 -19.67 16.01 -24.50
CA LEU A 269 -18.76 15.48 -25.49
C LEU A 269 -19.56 15.01 -26.71
N TYR A 270 -19.84 15.90 -27.66
CA TYR A 270 -20.59 15.54 -28.86
C TYR A 270 -19.72 14.88 -29.92
N TYR A 271 -20.27 13.90 -30.64
CA TYR A 271 -19.64 13.27 -31.79
C TYR A 271 -20.26 13.77 -33.10
N GLY A 272 -19.43 14.05 -34.11
CA GLY A 272 -19.87 14.49 -35.44
C GLY A 272 -18.82 15.34 -36.14
N ASN A 273 -19.26 16.29 -36.97
CA ASN A 273 -18.38 17.28 -37.60
C ASN A 273 -18.10 18.48 -36.66
N LYS A 274 -17.05 19.23 -36.98
CA LYS A 274 -16.68 20.48 -36.30
C LYS A 274 -17.85 21.48 -36.36
N VAL A 275 -17.84 22.45 -35.43
CA VAL A 275 -18.94 23.36 -35.00
C VAL A 275 -19.72 24.09 -36.13
N GLU A 276 -19.32 24.00 -37.39
CA GLU A 276 -19.96 24.68 -38.53
C GLU A 276 -21.31 24.08 -38.97
N GLU A 277 -21.71 22.89 -38.48
CA GLU A 277 -23.05 22.34 -38.71
C GLU A 277 -24.05 22.60 -37.56
N PRO A 278 -25.36 22.72 -37.84
CA PRO A 278 -26.39 22.93 -36.82
C PRO A 278 -26.39 21.80 -35.78
N LYS A 279 -26.61 22.14 -34.50
CA LYS A 279 -26.63 21.21 -33.33
C LYS A 279 -27.42 19.91 -33.53
N LYS A 280 -28.37 19.89 -34.48
CA LYS A 280 -29.19 18.73 -34.83
C LYS A 280 -28.42 17.57 -35.49
N THR A 281 -27.27 17.81 -36.12
CA THR A 281 -26.48 16.74 -36.78
C THR A 281 -25.46 16.07 -35.86
N ARG A 282 -25.25 16.61 -34.65
CA ARG A 282 -24.28 16.10 -33.68
C ARG A 282 -24.93 15.13 -32.70
N ASN A 283 -24.26 14.01 -32.47
CA ASN A 283 -24.76 12.97 -31.60
C ASN A 283 -24.12 13.04 -30.22
N LEU A 284 -24.94 13.12 -29.18
CA LEU A 284 -24.43 13.04 -27.80
C LEU A 284 -24.12 11.59 -27.42
N ARG A 285 -25.10 10.69 -27.49
CA ARG A 285 -24.94 9.28 -27.09
C ARG A 285 -24.81 8.31 -28.26
N LYS A 286 -25.67 8.46 -29.27
CA LYS A 286 -25.76 7.53 -30.42
C LYS A 286 -24.48 7.64 -31.26
N HIS A 287 -23.86 6.53 -31.63
CA HIS A 287 -22.62 6.49 -32.42
C HIS A 287 -21.42 7.26 -31.83
N ASN A 288 -21.51 7.78 -30.59
CA ASN A 288 -20.41 8.49 -29.97
C ASN A 288 -19.31 7.48 -29.59
N PRO A 289 -18.11 7.53 -30.19
CA PRO A 289 -17.08 6.52 -29.99
C PRO A 289 -16.64 6.45 -28.52
N PHE A 290 -16.58 7.58 -27.82
CA PHE A 290 -16.26 7.58 -26.40
C PHE A 290 -17.34 6.87 -25.56
N TRP A 291 -18.61 7.16 -25.83
CA TRP A 291 -19.70 6.52 -25.07
C TRP A 291 -19.85 5.03 -25.40
N VAL A 292 -19.55 4.63 -26.64
CA VAL A 292 -19.44 3.23 -27.04
C VAL A 292 -18.35 2.53 -26.24
N VAL A 293 -17.16 3.14 -26.08
CA VAL A 293 -16.09 2.56 -25.25
C VAL A 293 -16.52 2.46 -23.78
N VAL A 294 -17.12 3.50 -23.21
CA VAL A 294 -17.57 3.51 -21.81
C VAL A 294 -18.55 2.37 -21.52
N THR A 295 -19.47 2.12 -22.44
CA THR A 295 -20.51 1.09 -22.30
C THR A 295 -20.00 -0.30 -22.66
N ALA A 296 -19.41 -0.48 -23.84
CA ALA A 296 -18.98 -1.78 -24.35
C ALA A 296 -17.79 -2.38 -23.56
N LEU A 297 -16.93 -1.54 -22.97
CA LEU A 297 -15.83 -2.00 -22.11
C LEU A 297 -16.17 -1.93 -20.62
N ASN A 298 -17.45 -1.74 -20.26
CA ASN A 298 -17.94 -1.81 -18.88
C ASN A 298 -17.31 -0.78 -17.91
N PHE A 299 -16.91 0.40 -18.36
CA PHE A 299 -16.57 1.51 -17.44
C PHE A 299 -17.79 2.06 -16.69
N LYS A 300 -18.98 1.76 -17.21
CA LYS A 300 -20.26 1.91 -16.54
C LYS A 300 -20.85 0.52 -16.30
N ARG A 301 -21.16 0.20 -15.04
CA ARG A 301 -21.69 -1.11 -14.66
C ARG A 301 -23.10 -1.33 -15.22
N GLU A 302 -23.29 -2.51 -15.82
CA GLU A 302 -24.61 -3.00 -16.24
C GLU A 302 -25.49 -3.20 -15.00
N GLY A 303 -26.72 -2.67 -15.03
CA GLY A 303 -27.63 -2.67 -13.88
C GLY A 303 -27.76 -1.28 -13.24
N ASP A 304 -26.95 -0.99 -12.22
CA ASP A 304 -27.10 0.25 -11.44
C ASP A 304 -26.47 1.50 -12.09
N GLY A 305 -25.74 1.32 -13.18
CA GLY A 305 -25.12 2.40 -13.94
C GLY A 305 -24.01 3.14 -13.19
N GLN A 306 -23.48 2.58 -12.10
CA GLN A 306 -22.35 3.19 -11.40
C GLN A 306 -21.06 3.10 -12.22
N LYS A 307 -20.15 4.04 -11.97
CA LYS A 307 -18.82 4.02 -12.55
C LYS A 307 -18.02 2.83 -12.00
N GLN A 308 -17.24 2.19 -12.84
CA GLN A 308 -16.26 1.18 -12.43
C GLN A 308 -15.03 1.19 -13.32
N ILE A 309 -13.90 0.75 -12.79
CA ILE A 309 -12.69 0.53 -13.59
C ILE A 309 -12.65 -0.96 -13.92
N PRO A 310 -12.79 -1.35 -15.20
CA PRO A 310 -12.77 -2.75 -15.61
C PRO A 310 -11.46 -3.43 -15.23
N GLN A 311 -11.53 -4.70 -14.85
CA GLN A 311 -10.36 -5.47 -14.40
C GLN A 311 -9.24 -5.53 -15.46
N PHE A 312 -9.57 -5.58 -16.75
CA PHE A 312 -8.55 -5.62 -17.81
C PHE A 312 -7.63 -4.39 -17.78
N MET A 313 -8.08 -3.25 -17.25
CA MET A 313 -7.26 -2.05 -17.13
C MET A 313 -6.10 -2.21 -16.14
N TRP A 314 -6.17 -3.18 -15.22
CA TRP A 314 -5.11 -3.42 -14.24
C TRP A 314 -3.83 -3.93 -14.89
N ASP A 315 -3.98 -4.60 -16.04
CA ASP A 315 -2.94 -5.32 -16.74
C ASP A 315 -2.85 -4.89 -18.22
N GLU A 316 -3.35 -3.69 -18.54
CA GLU A 316 -3.29 -3.10 -19.88
C GLU A 316 -1.86 -2.61 -20.23
N ASP A 317 -1.62 -2.22 -21.48
CA ASP A 317 -0.35 -1.65 -21.93
C ASP A 317 0.06 -0.46 -21.03
N ILE A 318 1.36 -0.32 -20.79
CA ILE A 318 1.90 0.58 -19.76
C ILE A 318 1.44 2.02 -20.00
N GLU A 319 1.58 2.50 -21.23
CA GLU A 319 1.25 3.85 -21.66
C GLU A 319 -0.25 4.14 -21.51
N VAL A 320 -1.09 3.13 -21.72
CA VAL A 320 -2.55 3.22 -21.56
C VAL A 320 -2.91 3.36 -20.07
N ARG A 321 -2.29 2.55 -19.21
CA ARG A 321 -2.45 2.66 -17.75
C ARG A 321 -2.00 4.02 -17.22
N GLU A 322 -0.87 4.53 -17.72
CA GLU A 322 -0.35 5.84 -17.36
C GLU A 322 -1.27 6.98 -17.81
N ALA A 323 -1.72 6.94 -19.06
CA ALA A 323 -2.63 7.95 -19.60
C ALA A 323 -3.99 7.95 -18.88
N PHE A 324 -4.53 6.76 -18.60
CA PHE A 324 -5.77 6.61 -17.83
C PHE A 324 -5.64 7.17 -16.41
N LEU A 325 -4.57 6.79 -15.68
CA LEU A 325 -4.34 7.31 -14.34
C LEU A 325 -4.10 8.82 -14.34
N ALA A 326 -3.46 9.35 -15.38
CA ALA A 326 -3.28 10.79 -15.56
C ALA A 326 -4.60 11.54 -15.76
N GLY A 327 -5.55 10.98 -16.52
CA GLY A 327 -6.90 11.55 -16.66
C GLY A 327 -7.66 11.59 -15.34
N LEU A 328 -7.55 10.53 -14.53
CA LEU A 328 -8.11 10.48 -13.17
C LEU A 328 -7.46 11.52 -12.24
N ILE A 329 -6.16 11.77 -12.39
CA ILE A 329 -5.47 12.83 -11.64
C ILE A 329 -5.92 14.21 -12.13
N ASP A 330 -6.08 14.41 -13.45
CA ASP A 330 -6.51 15.68 -14.03
C ASP A 330 -7.90 16.12 -13.60
N SER A 331 -8.81 15.18 -13.34
CA SER A 331 -10.13 15.44 -12.73
C SER A 331 -10.00 15.69 -11.22
N ASP A 332 -9.99 14.62 -10.44
CA ASP A 332 -10.13 14.66 -8.97
C ASP A 332 -8.79 14.61 -8.20
N GLY A 333 -7.67 14.66 -8.90
CA GLY A 333 -6.35 14.54 -8.30
C GLY A 333 -5.77 15.83 -7.73
N TYR A 334 -5.06 15.70 -6.61
CA TYR A 334 -4.17 16.73 -6.07
C TYR A 334 -2.72 16.24 -6.07
N VAL A 335 -1.81 17.02 -6.67
CA VAL A 335 -0.39 16.64 -6.83
C VAL A 335 0.50 17.55 -6.00
N LYS A 336 1.41 16.95 -5.24
CA LYS A 336 2.48 17.67 -4.53
C LYS A 336 3.83 16.99 -4.67
N LYS A 337 4.91 17.78 -4.65
CA LYS A 337 6.27 17.26 -4.51
C LYS A 337 6.51 16.99 -3.03
N GLN A 338 6.90 15.77 -2.65
CA GLN A 338 7.02 15.41 -1.24
C GLN A 338 8.41 15.75 -0.68
N PHE A 339 9.45 15.53 -1.47
CA PHE A 339 10.84 15.81 -1.10
C PHE A 339 11.55 16.43 -2.30
N GLU A 340 11.90 17.71 -2.21
CA GLU A 340 12.53 18.44 -3.32
C GLU A 340 13.82 17.77 -3.79
N SER A 341 14.59 17.22 -2.87
CA SER A 341 15.89 16.57 -3.09
C SER A 341 15.84 15.14 -3.64
N LYS A 342 14.66 14.50 -3.71
CA LYS A 342 14.55 13.07 -4.09
C LYS A 342 13.69 12.79 -5.33
N GLY A 343 13.13 13.81 -5.96
CA GLY A 343 12.26 13.60 -7.13
C GLY A 343 11.02 12.73 -6.84
N ILE A 344 10.56 12.69 -5.58
CA ILE A 344 9.39 11.90 -5.17
C ILE A 344 8.13 12.76 -5.24
N TYR A 345 7.14 12.29 -5.99
CA TYR A 345 5.83 12.90 -6.10
C TYR A 345 4.80 12.16 -5.26
N LYS A 346 3.77 12.90 -4.85
CA LYS A 346 2.56 12.34 -4.25
C LYS A 346 1.34 12.90 -5.00
N ALA A 347 0.47 12.00 -5.42
CA ALA A 347 -0.87 12.32 -5.91
C ALA A 347 -1.92 11.79 -4.92
N ALA A 348 -3.01 12.50 -4.74
CA ALA A 348 -4.16 12.05 -3.95
C ALA A 348 -5.42 12.19 -4.80
N ILE A 349 -6.17 11.11 -4.96
CA ILE A 349 -7.45 11.09 -5.67
C ILE A 349 -8.52 10.70 -4.65
N GLN A 350 -9.61 11.46 -4.58
CA GLN A 350 -10.72 11.17 -3.67
C GLN A 350 -11.88 10.56 -4.46
N THR A 351 -12.50 9.51 -3.95
CA THR A 351 -13.68 8.90 -4.60
C THR A 351 -14.67 8.36 -3.57
N ILE A 352 -15.94 8.27 -3.95
CA ILE A 352 -16.98 7.58 -3.18
C ILE A 352 -17.21 6.15 -3.65
N TYR A 353 -16.64 5.77 -4.80
CA TYR A 353 -16.89 4.49 -5.44
C TYR A 353 -15.79 3.47 -5.10
N PRO A 354 -16.13 2.34 -4.45
CA PRO A 354 -15.16 1.29 -4.14
C PRO A 354 -14.45 0.74 -5.37
N SER A 355 -15.17 0.56 -6.49
CA SER A 355 -14.63 0.07 -7.77
C SER A 355 -13.55 1.00 -8.36
N ILE A 356 -13.70 2.32 -8.19
CA ILE A 356 -12.69 3.29 -8.62
C ILE A 356 -11.48 3.24 -7.70
N MET A 357 -11.70 3.12 -6.38
CA MET A 357 -10.63 2.98 -5.40
C MET A 357 -9.77 1.73 -5.66
N GLU A 358 -10.41 0.59 -5.91
CA GLU A 358 -9.75 -0.67 -6.26
C GLU A 358 -8.99 -0.56 -7.59
N GLY A 359 -9.59 0.03 -8.62
CA GLY A 359 -8.92 0.22 -9.90
C GLY A 359 -7.71 1.16 -9.81
N ILE A 360 -7.79 2.26 -9.05
CA ILE A 360 -6.64 3.13 -8.78
C ILE A 360 -5.53 2.36 -8.09
N SER A 361 -5.88 1.53 -7.10
CA SER A 361 -4.93 0.72 -6.34
C SER A 361 -4.20 -0.28 -7.25
N ASN A 362 -4.95 -1.06 -8.03
CA ASN A 362 -4.41 -2.07 -8.92
C ASN A 362 -3.59 -1.47 -10.06
N ILE A 363 -4.06 -0.41 -10.71
CA ILE A 363 -3.31 0.28 -11.78
C ILE A 363 -2.02 0.88 -11.21
N SER A 364 -2.07 1.54 -10.05
CA SER A 364 -0.87 2.10 -9.42
C SER A 364 0.18 1.02 -9.12
N ARG A 365 -0.23 -0.10 -8.50
CA ARG A 365 0.67 -1.22 -8.19
C ARG A 365 1.25 -1.85 -9.45
N SER A 366 0.42 -2.06 -10.47
CA SER A 366 0.84 -2.63 -11.74
C SER A 366 1.90 -1.77 -12.45
N LEU A 367 1.91 -0.44 -12.22
CA LEU A 367 2.92 0.48 -12.74
C LEU A 367 4.19 0.56 -11.86
N GLY A 368 4.23 -0.15 -10.73
CA GLY A 368 5.34 -0.10 -9.77
C GLY A 368 5.27 1.14 -8.88
N ILE A 369 4.06 1.61 -8.56
CA ILE A 369 3.80 2.80 -7.75
C ILE A 369 3.12 2.40 -6.43
N SER A 370 3.55 2.99 -5.33
CA SER A 370 2.98 2.70 -4.02
C SER A 370 1.65 3.43 -3.85
N VAL A 371 0.66 2.73 -3.31
CA VAL A 371 -0.67 3.28 -3.00
C VAL A 371 -1.04 2.98 -1.55
N THR A 372 -1.70 3.93 -0.90
CA THR A 372 -2.29 3.74 0.43
C THR A 372 -3.67 4.37 0.45
N ILE A 373 -4.66 3.61 0.90
CA ILE A 373 -6.04 4.08 1.02
C ILE A 373 -6.29 4.54 2.44
N THR A 374 -6.86 5.74 2.58
CA THR A 374 -7.41 6.23 3.84
C THR A 374 -8.87 6.60 3.64
N THR A 375 -9.66 6.60 4.71
CA THR A 375 -11.11 6.84 4.61
C THR A 375 -11.55 8.04 5.45
N ARG A 376 -12.62 8.70 4.99
CA ARG A 376 -13.32 9.76 5.72
C ARG A 376 -14.77 9.36 5.94
N SER A 377 -15.24 9.58 7.17
CA SER A 377 -16.63 9.34 7.55
C SER A 377 -17.57 10.28 6.82
N GLU A 378 -18.79 9.79 6.63
CA GLU A 378 -19.91 10.62 6.19
C GLU A 378 -20.17 11.74 7.19
N ARG A 379 -20.45 12.95 6.69
CA ARG A 379 -20.70 14.12 7.53
C ARG A 379 -21.59 15.15 6.84
N LYS A 380 -22.35 15.88 7.64
CA LYS A 380 -23.02 17.12 7.20
C LYS A 380 -22.05 18.27 7.37
N GLU A 381 -21.80 19.01 6.31
CA GLU A 381 -20.86 20.13 6.31
C GLU A 381 -21.46 21.30 5.52
N LYS A 382 -21.20 22.53 5.97
CA LYS A 382 -21.65 23.73 5.26
C LYS A 382 -20.54 24.19 4.33
N ILE A 383 -20.70 23.99 3.03
CA ILE A 383 -19.71 24.34 2.00
C ILE A 383 -20.27 25.50 1.17
N GLY A 384 -19.60 26.65 1.18
CA GLY A 384 -20.07 27.84 0.45
C GLY A 384 -21.47 28.28 0.86
N GLY A 385 -21.80 28.17 2.16
CA GLY A 385 -23.13 28.52 2.68
C GLY A 385 -24.21 27.44 2.48
N LYS A 386 -23.97 26.41 1.66
CA LYS A 386 -24.92 25.31 1.39
C LYS A 386 -24.69 24.14 2.33
N ASN A 387 -25.77 23.56 2.84
CA ASN A 387 -25.70 22.33 3.63
C ASN A 387 -25.46 21.16 2.67
N CYS A 388 -24.28 20.55 2.78
CA CYS A 388 -23.86 19.43 1.96
C CYS A 388 -23.80 18.16 2.82
N HIS A 389 -24.32 17.07 2.27
CA HIS A 389 -24.16 15.74 2.85
C HIS A 389 -22.98 15.03 2.17
N CYS A 390 -21.81 15.11 2.80
CA CYS A 390 -20.59 14.50 2.32
C CYS A 390 -20.62 13.00 2.63
N LYS A 391 -20.71 12.15 1.60
CA LYS A 391 -20.70 10.69 1.74
C LYS A 391 -19.36 10.17 2.30
N PHE A 392 -19.33 8.90 2.70
CA PHE A 392 -18.08 8.20 3.00
C PHE A 392 -17.14 8.21 1.79
N THR A 393 -15.88 8.60 1.99
CA THR A 393 -14.92 8.73 0.88
C THR A 393 -13.66 7.91 1.12
N PHE A 394 -13.09 7.45 0.00
CA PHE A 394 -11.77 6.86 -0.10
C PHE A 394 -10.79 7.89 -0.63
N ASP A 395 -9.72 8.13 0.11
CA ASP A 395 -8.59 8.96 -0.29
C ASP A 395 -7.46 8.04 -0.75
N CYS A 396 -7.30 7.90 -2.06
CA CYS A 396 -6.26 7.10 -2.70
C CYS A 396 -4.96 7.90 -2.76
N ASN A 397 -4.01 7.60 -1.86
CA ASN A 397 -2.73 8.28 -1.79
C ASN A 397 -1.68 7.51 -2.58
N ILE A 398 -1.25 8.05 -3.72
CA ILE A 398 -0.27 7.47 -4.65
C ILE A 398 1.07 8.15 -4.43
N THR A 399 2.16 7.38 -4.29
CA THR A 399 3.51 7.91 -4.08
C THR A 399 4.51 7.14 -4.92
N GLY A 400 5.35 7.85 -5.66
CA GLY A 400 6.36 7.25 -6.54
C GLY A 400 7.41 8.24 -7.00
N GLY A 401 8.53 7.70 -7.51
CA GLY A 401 9.59 8.45 -8.18
C GLY A 401 9.29 8.61 -9.67
N THR A 402 10.21 8.16 -10.52
CA THR A 402 10.13 8.33 -11.99
C THR A 402 8.89 7.66 -12.61
N ALA A 403 8.43 6.51 -12.09
CA ALA A 403 7.18 5.88 -12.55
C ALA A 403 5.94 6.79 -12.38
N LEU A 404 5.79 7.45 -11.22
CA LEU A 404 4.68 8.39 -11.00
C LEU A 404 4.91 9.71 -11.74
N GLN A 405 6.15 10.18 -11.81
CA GLN A 405 6.48 11.36 -12.60
C GLN A 405 6.08 11.18 -14.08
N ASN A 406 6.28 9.98 -14.63
CA ASN A 406 5.89 9.66 -16.00
C ASN A 406 4.37 9.72 -16.19
N VAL A 407 3.58 9.15 -15.27
CA VAL A 407 2.11 9.33 -15.24
C VAL A 407 1.75 10.82 -15.24
N LEU A 408 2.40 11.63 -14.40
CA LEU A 408 2.15 13.07 -14.34
C LEU A 408 2.56 13.82 -15.61
N ALA A 409 3.40 13.24 -16.48
CA ALA A 409 3.72 13.82 -17.79
C ALA A 409 2.57 13.67 -18.80
N TYR A 410 1.67 12.71 -18.60
CA TYR A 410 0.43 12.56 -19.36
C TYR A 410 -0.67 13.52 -18.90
N CYS A 411 -0.57 14.09 -17.69
CA CYS A 411 -1.52 15.08 -17.20
C CYS A 411 -1.52 16.35 -18.07
N ARG A 412 -2.65 17.05 -18.11
CA ARG A 412 -2.88 18.23 -18.94
C ARG A 412 -3.40 19.43 -18.16
N SER A 413 -3.83 19.22 -16.92
CA SER A 413 -4.04 20.30 -15.97
C SER A 413 -2.71 21.01 -15.67
N GLY A 414 -2.70 22.33 -15.76
CA GLY A 414 -1.47 23.14 -15.65
C GLY A 414 -0.73 22.96 -14.32
N HIS A 415 -1.44 22.73 -13.22
CA HIS A 415 -0.85 22.58 -11.88
C HIS A 415 -0.45 21.13 -11.54
N LYS A 416 -0.94 20.14 -12.30
CA LYS A 416 -0.71 18.71 -12.05
C LYS A 416 0.36 18.11 -12.97
N ARG A 417 0.49 18.64 -14.20
CA ARG A 417 1.46 18.18 -15.19
C ARG A 417 2.90 18.30 -14.70
N ARG A 418 3.72 17.29 -15.01
CA ARG A 418 5.18 17.30 -14.79
C ARG A 418 5.92 16.99 -16.09
N VAL A 419 7.21 17.26 -16.10
CA VAL A 419 8.08 16.86 -17.22
C VAL A 419 8.37 15.36 -17.12
N SER A 420 8.40 14.67 -18.26
CA SER A 420 8.79 13.26 -18.32
C SER A 420 10.20 13.08 -17.74
N PRO A 421 10.45 12.06 -16.92
CA PRO A 421 11.81 11.75 -16.48
C PRO A 421 12.64 11.18 -17.65
N ASP A 422 13.96 11.36 -17.61
CA ASP A 422 14.89 10.81 -18.61
C ASP A 422 14.92 9.27 -18.60
N LYS A 423 14.77 8.68 -17.39
CA LYS A 423 14.72 7.24 -17.19
C LYS A 423 13.58 6.86 -16.28
N ILE A 424 12.71 5.97 -16.76
CA ILE A 424 11.59 5.43 -16.01
C ILE A 424 12.04 4.13 -15.33
N ILE A 425 11.93 4.06 -14.01
CA ILE A 425 12.37 2.91 -13.20
C ILE A 425 11.13 2.26 -12.60
N ARG A 426 10.92 0.96 -12.92
CA ARG A 426 9.84 0.13 -12.38
C ARG A 426 10.43 -1.06 -11.64
N GLU A 427 10.78 -0.84 -10.38
CA GLU A 427 11.31 -1.88 -9.50
C GLU A 427 10.22 -2.45 -8.59
N PRO A 428 10.40 -3.67 -8.07
CA PRO A 428 9.53 -4.22 -7.04
C PRO A 428 9.47 -3.31 -5.81
N ILE A 429 8.28 -3.19 -5.22
CA ILE A 429 8.08 -2.40 -3.99
C ILE A 429 8.06 -3.34 -2.80
N TYR A 430 8.93 -3.04 -1.83
CA TYR A 430 9.11 -3.82 -0.61
C TYR A 430 8.28 -3.27 0.55
N PHE A 431 7.65 -4.16 1.32
CA PHE A 431 6.85 -3.80 2.49
C PHE A 431 6.98 -4.85 3.60
N GLY A 432 6.86 -4.39 4.85
CA GLY A 432 6.90 -5.27 6.01
C GLY A 432 5.60 -6.04 6.10
N PHE A 433 5.63 -7.25 6.64
CA PHE A 433 4.47 -8.13 6.74
C PHE A 433 4.34 -8.78 8.12
N SER A 434 3.15 -9.29 8.41
CA SER A 434 2.81 -10.16 9.54
C SER A 434 2.30 -11.51 9.03
N ASP A 435 2.51 -12.54 9.84
CA ASP A 435 1.98 -13.89 9.66
C ASP A 435 0.97 -14.21 10.78
N GLU A 436 -0.19 -14.72 10.40
CA GLU A 436 -1.25 -15.14 11.30
C GLU A 436 -1.79 -16.51 10.86
N GLN A 437 -1.98 -17.41 11.82
CA GLN A 437 -2.59 -18.72 11.56
C GLN A 437 -4.11 -18.51 11.49
N VAL A 438 -4.75 -19.02 10.44
CA VAL A 438 -6.19 -18.81 10.18
C VAL A 438 -7.00 -20.05 10.52
N GLY A 439 -6.69 -21.17 9.88
CA GLY A 439 -7.41 -22.44 10.00
C GLY A 439 -6.97 -23.41 8.90
N GLU A 440 -7.53 -24.60 8.87
CA GLU A 440 -7.30 -25.56 7.79
C GLU A 440 -8.22 -25.27 6.60
N ASP A 441 -7.67 -25.35 5.38
CA ASP A 441 -8.45 -25.23 4.15
C ASP A 441 -7.78 -26.00 3.01
N SER A 442 -8.48 -26.10 1.88
CA SER A 442 -7.94 -26.62 0.62
C SER A 442 -6.87 -25.69 0.06
N ALA A 443 -5.67 -26.23 -0.08
CA ALA A 443 -4.52 -25.53 -0.62
C ALA A 443 -4.09 -26.15 -1.95
N TYR A 444 -3.64 -25.28 -2.86
CA TYR A 444 -3.19 -25.64 -4.21
C TYR A 444 -1.77 -25.13 -4.42
N GLY A 445 -0.92 -25.97 -4.99
CA GLY A 445 0.46 -25.64 -5.32
C GLY A 445 0.70 -25.81 -6.80
N ILE A 446 1.28 -24.80 -7.45
CA ILE A 446 1.68 -24.89 -8.86
C ILE A 446 3.19 -24.92 -8.97
N GLU A 447 3.69 -25.87 -9.77
CA GLU A 447 5.08 -25.94 -10.17
C GLU A 447 5.20 -25.48 -11.61
N ILE A 448 6.19 -24.62 -11.87
CA ILE A 448 6.42 -24.05 -13.20
C ILE A 448 7.81 -24.42 -13.71
N GLU A 449 7.93 -24.52 -15.02
CA GLU A 449 9.16 -24.96 -15.71
C GLU A 449 10.37 -24.07 -15.38
N SER A 450 10.16 -22.75 -15.30
CA SER A 450 11.25 -21.81 -15.04
C SER A 450 11.71 -21.76 -13.57
N LYS A 451 10.95 -22.38 -12.65
CA LYS A 451 11.13 -22.28 -11.18
C LYS A 451 11.21 -20.84 -10.65
N LYS A 452 10.78 -19.85 -11.44
CA LYS A 452 10.70 -18.44 -11.04
C LYS A 452 9.56 -18.22 -10.06
N SER A 453 9.50 -17.01 -9.51
CA SER A 453 8.38 -16.54 -8.70
C SER A 453 7.24 -16.08 -9.62
N ILE A 454 6.00 -16.35 -9.22
CA ILE A 454 4.78 -16.01 -9.94
C ILE A 454 4.11 -14.76 -9.34
N LEU A 455 3.24 -14.13 -10.13
CA LEU A 455 2.43 -12.98 -9.70
C LEU A 455 0.99 -13.38 -9.37
N LEU A 456 0.53 -12.98 -8.19
CA LEU A 456 -0.88 -12.99 -7.83
C LEU A 456 -1.62 -11.80 -8.47
N GLU A 457 -2.95 -11.85 -8.54
CA GLU A 457 -3.81 -10.78 -9.10
C GLU A 457 -3.55 -9.41 -8.44
N ASN A 458 -3.26 -9.40 -7.14
CA ASN A 458 -2.89 -8.22 -6.36
C ASN A 458 -1.40 -7.83 -6.47
N LYS A 459 -0.69 -8.44 -7.43
CA LYS A 459 0.73 -8.23 -7.79
C LYS A 459 1.74 -8.73 -6.76
N PHE A 460 1.29 -9.39 -5.70
CA PHE A 460 2.17 -10.01 -4.71
C PHE A 460 3.03 -11.09 -5.39
N VAL A 461 4.34 -11.09 -5.11
CA VAL A 461 5.27 -12.08 -5.64
C VAL A 461 5.31 -13.29 -4.70
N VAL A 462 5.02 -14.47 -5.23
CA VAL A 462 5.04 -15.73 -4.47
C VAL A 462 5.89 -16.77 -5.18
N SER A 463 6.46 -17.70 -4.42
CA SER A 463 7.26 -18.80 -4.97
C SER A 463 6.35 -19.81 -5.70
N SER A 464 6.90 -20.46 -6.72
CA SER A 464 6.30 -21.72 -7.21
C SER A 464 6.51 -22.82 -6.16
N CYS A 465 5.58 -23.76 -6.08
CA CYS A 465 5.64 -24.84 -5.12
C CYS A 465 6.68 -25.90 -5.55
N GLY A 466 7.38 -26.48 -4.57
CA GLY A 466 8.30 -27.61 -4.76
C GLY A 466 7.84 -28.88 -4.02
N SER A 467 8.79 -29.74 -3.67
CA SER A 467 8.55 -30.95 -2.85
C SER A 467 8.12 -30.61 -1.42
N HIS A 468 8.64 -29.51 -0.85
CA HIS A 468 8.31 -29.05 0.50
C HIS A 468 6.85 -28.61 0.72
N CYS A 469 6.04 -28.58 -0.35
CA CYS A 469 4.62 -28.24 -0.32
C CYS A 469 3.70 -29.46 -0.35
N GLU A 470 4.22 -30.68 -0.49
CA GLU A 470 3.42 -31.90 -0.74
C GLU A 470 2.53 -32.32 0.43
N HIS A 471 2.98 -32.05 1.65
CA HIS A 471 2.27 -32.42 2.88
C HIS A 471 2.24 -31.25 3.84
N ASP A 472 1.25 -31.22 4.72
CA ASP A 472 1.19 -30.21 5.77
C ASP A 472 2.48 -30.22 6.59
N GLN A 473 2.99 -29.03 6.87
CA GLN A 473 4.27 -28.87 7.56
C GLN A 473 4.02 -28.27 8.94
N PRO A 474 4.40 -28.93 10.04
CA PRO A 474 4.17 -28.40 11.36
C PRO A 474 5.03 -27.16 11.59
N LYS A 475 4.49 -26.21 12.36
CA LYS A 475 5.27 -25.09 12.86
C LYS A 475 6.14 -25.57 14.02
N LEU A 476 7.46 -25.50 13.86
CA LEU A 476 8.41 -26.14 14.77
C LEU A 476 8.68 -25.34 16.05
N THR A 477 8.27 -24.06 16.09
CA THR A 477 8.49 -23.19 17.23
C THR A 477 7.19 -22.51 17.65
N ASN A 478 6.78 -22.72 18.90
CA ASN A 478 5.67 -21.99 19.52
C ASN A 478 6.10 -20.60 20.03
N ARG A 479 7.42 -20.36 20.17
CA ARG A 479 7.96 -19.07 20.59
C ARG A 479 8.03 -18.11 19.41
N LYS A 480 6.99 -17.30 19.23
CA LYS A 480 7.13 -16.09 18.41
C LYS A 480 8.16 -15.18 19.08
N ASN A 481 9.36 -15.07 18.49
CA ASN A 481 10.40 -14.12 18.94
C ASN A 481 9.96 -12.65 18.83
N LEU A 482 8.76 -12.41 18.29
CA LEU A 482 8.11 -11.11 18.26
C LEU A 482 7.67 -10.70 19.67
N LYS A 483 8.31 -9.64 20.18
CA LYS A 483 7.88 -8.96 21.40
C LYS A 483 6.44 -8.41 21.22
N HIS A 484 5.66 -8.45 22.30
CA HIS A 484 4.26 -7.99 22.35
C HIS A 484 4.15 -6.74 23.24
N CYS A 485 3.23 -5.85 22.89
CA CYS A 485 2.96 -4.64 23.68
C CYS A 485 1.79 -4.89 24.62
N ILE A 486 1.96 -4.65 25.92
CA ILE A 486 0.85 -4.80 26.88
C ILE A 486 -0.27 -3.76 26.65
N ALA A 487 0.10 -2.56 26.20
CA ALA A 487 -0.84 -1.44 26.04
C ALA A 487 -1.58 -1.37 24.68
N CYS A 488 -1.23 -2.21 23.70
CA CYS A 488 -1.88 -2.20 22.39
C CYS A 488 -1.67 -3.51 21.60
N PRO A 489 -2.49 -3.79 20.56
CA PRO A 489 -2.39 -5.04 19.79
C PRO A 489 -1.10 -5.24 18.96
N ARG A 490 -0.13 -4.31 19.02
CA ARG A 490 1.06 -4.35 18.16
C ARG A 490 2.03 -5.45 18.59
N LYS A 491 2.40 -6.29 17.62
CA LYS A 491 3.40 -7.34 17.73
C LYS A 491 4.60 -7.02 16.85
N GLY A 492 5.81 -7.32 17.33
CA GLY A 492 7.00 -7.25 16.48
C GLY A 492 7.31 -5.85 15.92
N VAL A 493 7.24 -4.82 16.76
CA VAL A 493 7.78 -3.49 16.39
C VAL A 493 9.27 -3.41 16.70
N ARG A 494 9.98 -2.49 16.04
CA ARG A 494 11.44 -2.31 16.17
C ARG A 494 11.90 -2.02 17.61
N TYR A 495 11.11 -1.26 18.37
CA TYR A 495 11.50 -0.80 19.70
C TYR A 495 10.44 -1.17 20.75
N PHE A 496 10.91 -1.80 21.82
CA PHE A 496 10.16 -2.09 23.03
C PHE A 496 10.91 -1.52 24.23
N TYR A 497 10.15 -0.92 25.14
CA TYR A 497 10.63 -0.38 26.40
C TYR A 497 9.98 -1.16 27.54
N LYS A 498 10.62 -1.15 28.71
CA LYS A 498 9.96 -1.63 29.93
C LYS A 498 8.71 -0.76 30.18
N ASP A 499 7.64 -1.39 30.64
CA ASP A 499 6.48 -0.69 31.15
C ASP A 499 6.76 -0.06 32.53
N TRP A 500 5.76 0.60 33.08
CA TRP A 500 5.78 1.21 34.42
C TRP A 500 6.01 0.22 35.57
N SER A 501 5.74 -1.08 35.39
CA SER A 501 6.07 -2.11 36.38
C SER A 501 7.49 -2.67 36.24
N GLY A 502 8.14 -2.43 35.09
CA GLY A 502 9.43 -3.03 34.76
C GLY A 502 9.38 -4.48 34.30
N ASN A 503 8.22 -5.14 34.46
CA ASN A 503 8.00 -6.56 34.20
C ASN A 503 7.45 -6.83 32.80
N ASN A 504 6.70 -5.88 32.23
CA ASN A 504 6.16 -6.02 30.89
C ASN A 504 6.86 -5.10 29.90
N ARG A 505 6.40 -5.16 28.64
CA ARG A 505 6.94 -4.35 27.56
C ARG A 505 5.86 -3.53 26.88
N VAL A 506 6.19 -2.28 26.58
CA VAL A 506 5.39 -1.38 25.77
C VAL A 506 6.11 -1.07 24.47
N CYS A 507 5.37 -1.03 23.36
CA CYS A 507 5.93 -0.62 22.07
C CYS A 507 6.41 0.84 22.14
N GLY A 508 7.40 1.23 21.34
CA GLY A 508 7.94 2.59 21.35
C GLY A 508 6.91 3.71 21.15
N ARG A 509 5.78 3.41 20.49
CA ARG A 509 4.66 4.35 20.39
C ARG A 509 3.89 4.51 21.69
N CYS A 510 3.51 3.41 22.34
CA CYS A 510 2.84 3.45 23.65
C CYS A 510 3.76 4.07 24.70
N TYR A 511 5.05 3.75 24.66
CA TYR A 511 6.06 4.41 25.49
C TYR A 511 6.10 5.92 25.24
N GLY A 512 6.11 6.36 23.97
CA GLY A 512 6.03 7.79 23.63
C GLY A 512 4.76 8.45 24.16
N ARG A 513 3.59 7.82 23.94
CA ARG A 513 2.32 8.32 24.49
C ARG A 513 2.35 8.42 26.02
N TYR A 514 2.91 7.42 26.68
CA TYR A 514 3.01 7.39 28.14
C TYR A 514 3.95 8.49 28.62
N LYS A 515 5.10 8.67 27.96
CA LYS A 515 6.03 9.78 28.24
C LYS A 515 5.38 11.17 28.14
N PHE A 516 4.47 11.37 27.19
CA PHE A 516 3.82 12.67 26.98
C PHE A 516 2.53 12.86 27.78
N SER A 517 1.69 11.84 27.89
CA SER A 517 0.43 11.92 28.66
C SER A 517 0.67 11.74 30.16
N GLY A 518 1.52 10.79 30.53
CA GLY A 518 1.68 10.30 31.91
C GLY A 518 0.51 9.47 32.40
N TYR A 519 -0.47 9.16 31.55
CA TYR A 519 -1.66 8.40 31.95
C TYR A 519 -1.61 6.96 31.44
N ARG A 520 -2.26 6.07 32.17
CA ARG A 520 -2.63 4.73 31.70
C ARG A 520 -3.95 4.28 32.32
N CYS A 521 -4.62 3.35 31.66
CA CYS A 521 -5.78 2.68 32.23
C CYS A 521 -5.35 1.56 33.17
N PHE A 522 -5.88 1.54 34.39
CA PHE A 522 -5.60 0.46 35.34
C PHE A 522 -6.29 -0.85 34.97
N ASN A 523 -7.45 -0.79 34.30
CA ASN A 523 -8.20 -1.97 33.89
C ASN A 523 -7.60 -2.63 32.64
N CYS A 524 -7.42 -1.87 31.54
CA CYS A 524 -7.00 -2.44 30.25
C CYS A 524 -5.55 -2.12 29.85
N GLN A 525 -4.75 -1.51 30.73
CA GLN A 525 -3.35 -1.10 30.46
C GLN A 525 -3.17 -0.16 29.26
N TYR A 526 -4.27 0.41 28.74
CA TYR A 526 -4.25 1.33 27.61
C TYR A 526 -3.52 2.63 27.94
N VAL A 527 -2.69 3.11 27.01
CA VAL A 527 -2.02 4.41 27.13
C VAL A 527 -2.67 5.41 26.16
N PRO A 528 -3.40 6.42 26.67
CA PRO A 528 -4.10 7.41 25.86
C PRO A 528 -3.15 8.43 25.22
N GLU A 529 -3.60 9.04 24.13
CA GLU A 529 -2.97 10.22 23.53
C GLU A 529 -3.33 11.49 24.32
N ALA A 530 -2.50 12.53 24.23
CA ALA A 530 -2.73 13.79 24.97
C ALA A 530 -4.09 14.45 24.63
N ARG A 531 -4.60 14.25 23.40
CA ARG A 531 -5.93 14.72 23.01
C ARG A 531 -7.06 13.96 23.73
N GLU A 532 -6.91 12.65 23.91
CA GLU A 532 -7.90 11.83 24.63
C GLU A 532 -7.96 12.25 26.10
N ILE A 533 -6.80 12.56 26.70
CA ILE A 533 -6.74 13.11 28.07
C ILE A 533 -7.43 14.48 28.16
N ARG A 534 -7.18 15.39 27.21
CA ARG A 534 -7.89 16.68 27.19
C ARG A 534 -9.41 16.51 27.13
N THR A 535 -9.88 15.55 26.34
CA THR A 535 -11.32 15.25 26.21
C THR A 535 -11.87 14.67 27.52
N ALA A 536 -11.16 13.71 28.11
CA ALA A 536 -11.58 13.10 29.38
C ALA A 536 -11.57 14.11 30.54
N LYS A 537 -10.62 15.06 30.57
CA LYS A 537 -10.62 16.15 31.55
C LYS A 537 -11.85 17.05 31.48
N VAL A 538 -12.42 17.24 30.29
CA VAL A 538 -13.68 18.00 30.12
C VAL A 538 -14.88 17.23 30.69
N VAL A 539 -14.87 15.90 30.57
CA VAL A 539 -15.92 15.03 31.15
C VAL A 539 -15.82 14.97 32.69
N GLY A 540 -14.60 15.09 33.23
CA GLY A 540 -14.33 15.05 34.67
C GLY A 540 -13.88 13.67 35.17
N GLU A 541 -13.60 13.61 36.47
CA GLU A 541 -13.17 12.37 37.14
C GLU A 541 -14.37 11.51 37.55
N ARG A 542 -14.17 10.20 37.58
CA ARG A 542 -15.12 9.20 38.06
C ARG A 542 -14.42 8.25 39.02
N THR A 543 -15.17 7.70 39.96
CA THR A 543 -14.71 6.59 40.80
C THR A 543 -15.02 5.28 40.09
N GLY A 544 -14.03 4.39 40.02
CA GLY A 544 -14.18 3.05 39.45
C GLY A 544 -13.37 2.03 40.22
N VAL A 545 -13.54 0.76 39.88
CA VAL A 545 -12.90 -0.37 40.57
C VAL A 545 -11.77 -0.93 39.71
N THR A 546 -10.58 -1.14 40.28
CA THR A 546 -9.47 -1.83 39.61
C THR A 546 -9.78 -3.32 39.41
N PRO A 547 -9.03 -4.02 38.53
CA PRO A 547 -9.08 -5.48 38.48
C PRO A 547 -8.80 -6.18 39.83
N GLN A 548 -8.16 -5.50 40.77
CA GLN A 548 -7.83 -5.99 42.11
C GLN A 548 -8.92 -5.68 43.16
N GLY A 549 -10.03 -5.05 42.77
CA GLY A 549 -11.13 -4.71 43.69
C GLY A 549 -10.95 -3.38 44.44
N GLU A 550 -9.92 -2.59 44.12
CA GLU A 550 -9.66 -1.32 44.80
C GLU A 550 -10.46 -0.17 44.15
N PHE A 551 -11.04 0.71 44.97
CA PHE A 551 -11.69 1.92 44.50
C PHE A 551 -10.66 3.00 44.15
N VAL A 552 -10.74 3.54 42.94
CA VAL A 552 -9.83 4.58 42.45
C VAL A 552 -10.61 5.67 41.75
N THR A 553 -10.25 6.91 42.00
CA THR A 553 -10.76 8.08 41.29
C THR A 553 -9.79 8.48 40.18
N GLY A 554 -10.32 8.80 39.01
CA GLY A 554 -9.53 9.32 37.89
C GLY A 554 -10.38 9.55 36.65
N LEU A 555 -9.73 9.82 35.52
CA LEU A 555 -10.44 10.11 34.26
C LEU A 555 -11.02 8.83 33.66
N GLU A 556 -12.17 8.89 33.01
CA GLU A 556 -12.74 7.69 32.38
C GLU A 556 -11.92 7.24 31.16
N CYS A 557 -11.63 5.94 31.12
CA CYS A 557 -10.98 5.31 29.99
C CYS A 557 -11.96 5.10 28.85
N ASN A 558 -11.73 5.80 27.75
CA ASN A 558 -12.53 5.69 26.53
C ASN A 558 -12.49 4.32 25.80
N ARG A 559 -11.85 3.29 26.35
CA ARG A 559 -11.78 1.93 25.79
C ARG A 559 -12.59 0.89 26.53
N CYS A 560 -12.53 0.90 27.86
CA CYS A 560 -13.16 -0.11 28.70
C CYS A 560 -14.00 0.50 29.81
N SER A 561 -14.22 1.82 29.78
CA SER A 561 -14.86 2.61 30.85
C SER A 561 -14.22 2.44 32.24
N GLY A 562 -12.99 1.91 32.30
CA GLY A 562 -12.19 1.85 33.52
C GLY A 562 -11.56 3.19 33.86
N ILE A 563 -10.64 3.21 34.83
CA ILE A 563 -10.03 4.46 35.30
C ILE A 563 -8.66 4.69 34.66
N LEU A 564 -8.45 5.88 34.11
CA LEU A 564 -7.17 6.44 33.69
C LEU A 564 -6.55 7.17 34.88
N LYS A 565 -5.37 6.72 35.31
CA LYS A 565 -4.60 7.35 36.37
C LYS A 565 -3.31 7.93 35.83
N TYR A 566 -2.91 9.07 36.40
CA TYR A 566 -1.64 9.70 36.13
C TYR A 566 -0.56 9.05 37.00
N ASP A 567 0.51 8.55 36.39
CA ASP A 567 1.65 7.97 37.08
C ASP A 567 2.72 9.06 37.29
N GLU A 568 2.97 9.44 38.54
CA GLU A 568 3.92 10.50 38.90
C GLU A 568 5.39 10.10 38.67
N ILE A 569 5.69 8.80 38.77
CA ILE A 569 7.03 8.23 38.59
C ILE A 569 7.36 8.14 37.10
N ARG A 570 7.65 9.29 36.49
CA ARG A 570 8.24 9.34 35.15
C ARG A 570 9.70 8.87 35.26
N VAL A 571 10.00 7.65 34.85
CA VAL A 571 11.40 7.27 34.56
C VAL A 571 11.85 8.10 33.35
N ILE A 572 12.36 9.30 33.60
CA ILE A 572 13.17 10.06 32.67
C ILE A 572 14.60 9.56 32.91
N PRO A 573 15.25 8.84 31.96
CA PRO A 573 16.69 8.80 31.98
C PRO A 573 17.13 10.24 31.72
N ARG A 574 17.52 10.96 32.79
CA ARG A 574 18.17 12.26 32.67
C ARG A 574 19.38 12.05 31.75
N GLN A 575 19.34 12.60 30.55
CA GLN A 575 20.57 13.10 29.95
C GLN A 575 21.04 14.18 30.91
N ALA A 576 22.22 13.99 31.50
CA ALA A 576 22.86 15.01 32.30
C ALA A 576 22.94 16.29 31.45
N THR A 577 22.11 17.27 31.79
CA THR A 577 22.30 18.65 31.37
C THR A 577 23.63 19.09 31.93
N ALA A 578 24.63 19.19 31.05
CA ALA A 578 25.81 19.99 31.32
C ALA A 578 25.33 21.41 31.65
N VAL A 579 25.57 21.81 32.88
CA VAL A 579 25.43 23.19 33.32
C VAL A 579 26.41 24.00 32.48
N ARG A 580 25.89 24.82 31.56
CA ARG A 580 26.64 25.97 31.05
C ARG A 580 26.63 27.01 32.17
N THR A 581 27.67 26.99 32.98
CA THR A 581 28.04 28.17 33.76
C THR A 581 28.51 29.23 32.77
N ILE A 582 27.80 30.35 32.79
CA ILE A 582 28.26 31.61 32.22
C ILE A 582 29.27 32.16 33.23
N ASN A 583 30.52 32.30 32.79
CA ASN A 583 31.44 33.40 33.08
C ASN A 583 32.52 33.39 32.00
#